data_AF-A0A7R9ZZL5-F1
#
_entry.id   AF-A0A7R9ZZL5-F1
#
_cell.length_a   1.000
_cell.length_b   1.000
_cell.length_c   1.000
_cell.angle_alpha   90.00
_cell.angle_beta   90.00
_cell.angle_gamma   90.00
#
_symmetry.space_group_name_H-M   'P 1'
#
loop_
_entity.id
_entity.type
_entity.pdbx_description
1 polymer ?
#
loop_
_entity_poly.entity_id
_entity_poly.type
_entity_poly.pdbx_seq_one_letter_code
_entity_poly.pdbx_strand_id
1 'polypeptide(L)'
;MEGQAAKLRELMERLVRYAVGGIMCQDLGRLFAGALPPGAGRWLPQARTRMAATFVEAAQRRQPKVLELGCGAGPMASSWERRHPPVAAVAWPQAGGPSALGELRERVRLDARAAELAALRRHLREQRTENERRRGANAAARAELQALRERLQASTAALSLPILRQEG
;
A
#
# COMPACT_ATOMS: atom_id res chain seq x y z
N MET A 1 -9.30 26.93 7.08
CA MET A 1 -9.07 25.46 7.08
C MET A 1 -10.13 24.71 6.27
N GLU A 2 -11.40 25.10 6.28
CA GLU A 2 -12.48 24.41 5.54
C GLU A 2 -12.36 24.45 4.01
N GLY A 3 -11.88 25.57 3.43
CA GLY A 3 -11.74 25.73 1.98
C GLY A 3 -10.70 24.79 1.33
N GLN A 4 -9.64 24.42 2.04
CA GLN A 4 -8.61 23.50 1.52
C GLN A 4 -9.11 22.05 1.45
N ALA A 5 -9.88 21.61 2.45
CA ALA A 5 -10.51 20.29 2.45
C ALA A 5 -11.56 20.16 1.34
N ALA A 6 -12.35 21.22 1.11
CA ALA A 6 -13.32 21.27 0.02
C ALA A 6 -12.64 21.20 -1.36
N LYS A 7 -11.54 21.95 -1.55
CA LYS A 7 -10.77 21.94 -2.80
C LYS A 7 -10.09 20.60 -3.07
N LEU A 8 -9.54 19.96 -2.04
CA LEU A 8 -8.94 18.64 -2.16
C LEU A 8 -9.99 17.59 -2.56
N ARG A 9 -11.19 17.67 -1.98
CA ARG A 9 -12.32 16.80 -2.34
C ARG A 9 -12.71 16.96 -3.81
N GLU A 10 -12.83 18.20 -4.30
CA GLU A 10 -13.15 18.50 -5.70
C GLU A 10 -12.09 17.93 -6.66
N LEU A 11 -10.80 18.10 -6.35
CA LEU A 11 -9.71 17.56 -7.17
C LEU A 11 -9.71 16.03 -7.20
N MET A 12 -9.99 15.38 -6.07
CA MET A 12 -10.11 13.93 -5.99
C MET A 12 -11.29 13.41 -6.83
N GLU A 13 -12.44 14.07 -6.76
CA GLU A 13 -13.61 13.72 -7.58
C GLU A 13 -13.33 13.88 -9.07
N ARG A 14 -12.65 14.97 -9.47
CA ARG A 14 -12.22 15.16 -10.86
C ARG A 14 -11.25 14.07 -11.30
N LEU A 15 -10.27 13.70 -10.47
CA LEU A 15 -9.33 12.63 -10.76
C LEU A 15 -10.03 11.28 -10.97
N VAL A 16 -10.96 10.93 -10.07
CA VAL A 16 -11.76 9.70 -10.19
C VAL A 16 -12.58 9.72 -11.48
N ARG A 17 -13.21 10.84 -11.81
CA ARG A 17 -13.99 11.00 -13.05
C ARG A 17 -13.13 10.80 -14.30
N TYR A 18 -11.93 11.39 -14.35
CA TYR A 18 -11.00 11.22 -15.46
C TYR A 18 -10.49 9.78 -15.57
N ALA A 19 -10.16 9.13 -14.45
CA ALA A 19 -9.71 7.75 -14.43
C ALA A 19 -10.80 6.78 -14.92
N VAL A 20 -12.05 7.00 -14.51
CA VAL A 20 -13.22 6.24 -15.01
C VAL A 20 -13.42 6.46 -16.50
N GLY A 21 -13.33 7.71 -16.97
CA GLY A 21 -13.36 8.03 -18.40
C GLY A 21 -12.27 7.29 -19.17
N GLY A 22 -11.05 7.24 -18.63
CA GLY A 22 -9.94 6.48 -19.19
C GLY A 22 -10.22 4.98 -19.25
N ILE A 23 -10.74 4.38 -18.18
CA ILE A 23 -11.15 2.96 -18.14
C ILE A 23 -12.21 2.67 -19.19
N MET A 24 -13.19 3.55 -19.35
CA MET A 24 -14.30 3.37 -20.29
C MET A 24 -13.85 3.49 -21.75
N CYS A 25 -12.92 4.42 -22.03
CA CYS A 25 -12.38 4.67 -23.37
C CYS A 25 -11.25 3.72 -23.78
N GLN A 26 -10.73 2.88 -22.87
CA GLN A 26 -9.72 1.88 -23.21
C GLN A 26 -10.29 0.82 -24.15
N ASP A 27 -9.61 0.61 -25.28
CA ASP A 27 -9.89 -0.49 -26.19
C ASP A 27 -9.29 -1.80 -25.67
N LEU A 28 -9.98 -2.39 -24.69
CA LEU A 28 -9.59 -3.68 -24.10
C LEU A 28 -9.55 -4.81 -25.15
N GLY A 29 -10.34 -4.70 -26.23
CA GLY A 29 -10.33 -5.68 -27.31
C GLY A 29 -9.00 -5.67 -28.06
N ARG A 30 -8.47 -4.47 -28.34
CA ARG A 30 -7.15 -4.30 -28.95
C ARG A 30 -6.00 -4.61 -27.98
N LEU A 31 -6.13 -4.23 -26.71
CA LEU A 31 -5.09 -4.47 -25.70
C LEU A 31 -4.87 -5.95 -25.38
N PHE A 32 -5.93 -6.77 -25.48
CA PHE A 32 -5.87 -8.21 -25.24
C PHE A 32 -6.08 -9.04 -26.51
N ALA A 33 -5.81 -8.45 -27.68
CA ALA A 33 -5.88 -9.16 -28.95
C ALA A 33 -4.98 -10.41 -28.91
N GLY A 34 -5.56 -11.59 -29.15
CA GLY A 34 -4.87 -12.90 -29.09
C GLY A 34 -4.95 -13.63 -27.74
N ALA A 35 -5.30 -12.95 -26.65
CA ALA A 35 -5.50 -13.57 -25.33
C ALA A 35 -6.99 -13.76 -24.97
N LEU A 36 -7.89 -13.15 -25.75
CA LEU A 36 -9.32 -13.18 -25.50
C LEU A 36 -9.98 -14.44 -26.08
N PRO A 37 -10.83 -15.14 -25.31
CA PRO A 37 -11.59 -16.27 -25.83
C PRO A 37 -12.62 -15.82 -26.89
N PRO A 38 -13.01 -16.72 -27.81
CA PRO A 38 -14.06 -16.42 -28.79
C PRO A 38 -15.36 -16.04 -28.05
N GLY A 39 -15.99 -14.95 -28.48
CA GLY A 39 -17.19 -14.39 -27.84
C GLY A 39 -16.92 -13.34 -26.75
N ALA A 40 -15.66 -12.98 -26.48
CA ALA A 40 -15.30 -11.96 -25.50
C ALA A 40 -15.98 -10.59 -25.71
N GLY A 41 -16.30 -10.24 -26.96
CA GLY A 41 -17.02 -9.01 -27.28
C GLY A 41 -18.37 -8.84 -26.56
N ARG A 42 -19.01 -9.95 -26.13
CA ARG A 42 -20.31 -9.91 -25.42
C ARG A 42 -20.19 -9.54 -23.94
N TRP A 43 -19.10 -9.91 -23.27
CA TRP A 43 -18.92 -9.70 -21.82
C TRP A 43 -17.87 -8.63 -21.48
N LEU A 44 -16.99 -8.26 -22.41
CA LEU A 44 -15.97 -7.21 -22.22
C LEU A 44 -16.55 -5.86 -21.81
N PRO A 45 -17.66 -5.35 -22.40
CA PRO A 45 -18.28 -4.11 -21.95
C PRO A 45 -18.74 -4.20 -20.50
N GLN A 46 -19.35 -5.33 -20.11
CA GLN A 46 -19.84 -5.55 -18.75
C GLN A 46 -18.68 -5.66 -17.74
N ALA A 47 -17.58 -6.32 -18.12
CA ALA A 47 -16.37 -6.37 -17.31
C ALA A 47 -15.74 -4.98 -17.12
N ARG A 48 -15.75 -4.13 -18.15
CA ARG A 48 -15.28 -2.74 -18.09
C ARG A 48 -16.13 -1.89 -17.15
N THR A 49 -17.45 -2.00 -17.24
CA THR A 49 -18.37 -1.33 -16.32
C THR A 49 -18.15 -1.76 -14.87
N ARG A 50 -17.96 -3.08 -14.63
CA ARG A 50 -17.64 -3.59 -13.29
C ARG A 50 -16.31 -3.05 -12.78
N MET A 51 -15.28 -3.02 -13.61
CA MET A 51 -13.97 -2.48 -13.27
C MET A 51 -14.06 -1.00 -12.89
N ALA A 52 -14.77 -0.19 -13.68
CA ALA A 52 -15.03 1.21 -13.37
C ALA A 52 -15.78 1.39 -12.05
N ALA A 53 -16.83 0.61 -11.80
CA ALA A 53 -17.59 0.65 -10.55
C ALA A 53 -16.72 0.27 -9.34
N THR A 54 -15.96 -0.82 -9.43
CA THR A 54 -15.05 -1.24 -8.35
C THR A 54 -13.97 -0.20 -8.07
N PHE A 55 -13.50 0.50 -9.10
CA PHE A 55 -12.52 1.57 -8.93
C PHE A 55 -13.12 2.77 -8.19
N VAL A 56 -14.34 3.20 -8.56
CA VAL A 56 -15.04 4.29 -7.88
C VAL A 56 -15.29 3.96 -6.41
N GLU A 57 -15.78 2.75 -6.12
CA GLU A 57 -16.00 2.31 -4.74
C GLU A 57 -14.70 2.28 -3.93
N ALA A 58 -13.61 1.75 -4.49
CA ALA A 58 -12.33 1.73 -3.81
C ALA A 58 -11.77 3.15 -3.56
N ALA A 59 -11.97 4.06 -4.51
CA ALA A 59 -11.57 5.46 -4.38
C ALA A 59 -12.37 6.17 -3.27
N GLN A 60 -13.70 6.00 -3.25
CA GLN A 60 -14.57 6.59 -2.23
C GLN A 60 -14.25 6.06 -0.82
N ARG A 61 -13.98 4.75 -0.66
CA ARG A 61 -13.59 4.18 0.63
C ARG A 61 -12.27 4.72 1.16
N ARG A 62 -11.35 5.12 0.27
CA ARG A 62 -10.02 5.66 0.65
C ARG A 62 -10.00 7.17 0.78
N GLN A 63 -10.96 7.88 0.20
CA GLN A 63 -11.10 9.32 0.24
C GLN A 63 -11.07 9.93 1.66
N PRO A 64 -11.81 9.43 2.67
CA PRO A 64 -11.76 10.01 4.02
C PRO A 64 -10.37 9.89 4.64
N LYS A 65 -9.69 8.75 4.45
CA LYS A 65 -8.33 8.52 4.97
C LYS A 65 -7.29 9.44 4.34
N VAL A 66 -7.47 9.83 3.07
CA VAL A 66 -6.60 10.80 2.39
C VAL A 66 -6.89 12.22 2.86
N LEU A 67 -8.15 12.57 3.09
CA LEU A 67 -8.53 13.86 3.65
C LEU A 67 -8.01 14.03 5.09
N GLU A 68 -8.03 12.98 5.91
CA GLU A 68 -7.42 12.98 7.25
C GLU A 68 -5.91 13.21 7.21
N LEU A 69 -5.19 12.54 6.29
CA LEU A 69 -3.75 12.69 6.13
C LEU A 69 -3.35 14.05 5.51
N GLY A 70 -4.18 14.57 4.59
CA GLY A 70 -3.93 15.84 3.89
C GLY A 70 -4.30 17.08 4.69
N CYS A 71 -5.33 17.00 5.54
CA CYS A 71 -5.76 18.10 6.41
C CYS A 71 -5.19 18.01 7.83
N GLY A 72 -4.76 16.82 8.29
CA GLY A 72 -4.06 16.61 9.56
C GLY A 72 -2.54 16.87 9.50
N ALA A 73 -1.98 17.07 8.30
CA ALA A 73 -0.60 17.51 8.13
C ALA A 73 -0.47 19.01 8.43
N GLY A 74 -0.40 19.35 9.72
CA GLY A 74 0.25 20.59 10.18
C GLY A 74 1.70 20.70 9.63
N PRO A 75 2.44 21.74 10.03
CA PRO A 75 3.39 22.62 9.31
C PRO A 75 4.12 22.19 8.00
N MET A 76 4.06 20.95 7.56
CA MET A 76 4.55 20.47 6.26
C MET A 76 3.79 21.10 5.08
N ALA A 77 2.47 21.24 5.14
CA ALA A 77 1.69 21.92 4.09
C ALA A 77 2.10 23.41 3.94
N SER A 78 2.35 24.09 5.07
CA SER A 78 2.83 25.48 5.12
C SER A 78 4.27 25.64 4.62
N SER A 79 5.04 24.55 4.54
CA SER A 79 6.39 24.53 3.95
C SER A 79 6.37 24.32 2.44
N TRP A 80 5.36 23.59 1.93
CA TRP A 80 5.13 23.41 0.50
C TRP A 80 4.55 24.68 -0.13
N GLU A 81 3.59 25.31 0.54
CA GLU A 81 2.96 26.57 0.08
C GLU A 81 3.94 27.77 0.14
N ARG A 82 4.95 27.72 1.02
CA ARG A 82 6.07 28.69 1.03
C ARG A 82 7.12 28.46 -0.07
N ARG A 83 7.25 27.23 -0.59
CA ARG A 83 8.16 26.93 -1.71
C ARG A 83 7.51 27.11 -3.07
N HIS A 84 6.18 27.18 -3.13
CA HIS A 84 5.42 27.44 -4.35
C HIS A 84 4.32 28.46 -4.05
N PRO A 85 4.57 29.77 -4.22
CA PRO A 85 3.52 30.78 -4.12
C PRO A 85 2.40 30.46 -5.14
N PRO A 86 1.16 30.92 -4.88
CA PRO A 86 0.03 30.64 -5.74
C PRO A 86 0.36 31.12 -7.14
N VAL A 87 0.32 30.18 -8.09
CA VAL A 87 0.65 30.43 -9.48
C VAL A 87 -0.38 31.39 -10.06
N ALA A 88 -0.08 32.69 -9.96
CA ALA A 88 -0.62 33.70 -10.84
C ALA A 88 -0.15 33.32 -12.25
N ALA A 89 -1.12 32.95 -13.09
CA ALA A 89 -0.94 32.60 -14.50
C ALA A 89 0.24 31.65 -14.78
N VAL A 90 -0.06 30.35 -14.93
CA VAL A 90 0.79 29.51 -15.79
C VAL A 90 0.68 30.11 -17.19
N ALA A 91 1.55 31.07 -17.49
CA ALA A 91 2.00 31.27 -18.84
C ALA A 91 2.57 29.92 -19.25
N TRP A 92 1.85 29.23 -20.14
CA TRP A 92 2.39 28.08 -20.85
C TRP A 92 3.76 28.51 -21.37
N PRO A 93 4.85 27.80 -21.06
CA PRO A 93 6.12 28.12 -21.68
C PRO A 93 6.00 27.72 -23.15
N GLN A 94 5.55 28.67 -23.97
CA GLN A 94 5.99 28.69 -25.36
C GLN A 94 7.52 28.79 -25.30
N ALA A 95 8.18 27.86 -25.98
CA ALA A 95 9.63 27.61 -25.98
C ALA A 95 10.17 26.69 -24.88
N GLY A 96 9.80 25.40 -24.93
CA GLY A 96 10.55 24.33 -24.27
C GLY A 96 11.34 23.53 -25.30
N GLY A 97 12.61 23.89 -25.52
CA GLY A 97 13.53 23.08 -26.33
C GLY A 97 13.72 21.66 -25.73
N PRO A 98 14.27 20.71 -26.50
CA PRO A 98 14.40 19.29 -26.13
C PRO A 98 15.11 19.02 -24.78
N SER A 99 15.87 19.99 -24.25
CA SER A 99 16.55 19.90 -22.94
C SER A 99 15.60 19.90 -21.73
N ALA A 100 14.54 20.71 -21.76
CA ALA A 100 13.63 20.85 -20.60
C ALA A 100 12.79 19.59 -20.33
N LEU A 101 12.45 18.84 -21.40
CA LEU A 101 11.77 17.55 -21.29
C LEU A 101 12.71 16.45 -20.77
N GLY A 102 14.02 16.55 -21.03
CA GLY A 102 15.03 15.64 -20.50
C GLY A 102 15.19 15.78 -18.99
N GLU A 103 15.30 17.02 -18.51
CA GLU A 103 15.40 17.33 -17.07
C GLU A 103 14.14 16.92 -16.30
N LEU A 104 12.95 17.11 -16.89
CA LEU A 104 11.69 16.66 -16.29
C LEU A 104 11.62 15.12 -16.18
N ARG A 105 12.07 14.40 -17.21
CA ARG A 105 12.11 12.92 -17.21
C ARG A 105 13.06 12.37 -16.15
N GLU A 106 14.24 12.98 -15.99
CA GLU A 106 15.20 12.55 -14.96
C GLU A 106 14.71 12.87 -13.54
N ARG A 107 14.05 14.02 -13.33
CA ARG A 107 13.39 14.31 -12.05
C ARG A 107 12.32 13.29 -11.70
N VAL A 108 11.42 12.97 -12.63
CA VAL A 108 10.37 11.95 -12.42
C VAL A 108 10.97 10.57 -12.12
N ARG A 109 12.08 10.21 -12.77
CA ARG A 109 12.81 8.95 -12.47
C ARG A 109 13.42 8.94 -11.08
N LEU A 110 14.04 10.03 -10.67
CA LEU A 110 14.63 10.16 -9.33
C LEU A 110 13.56 10.12 -8.24
N ASP A 111 12.43 10.79 -8.45
CA ASP A 111 11.30 10.78 -7.52
C ASP A 111 10.66 9.38 -7.42
N ALA A 112 10.52 8.66 -8.54
CA ALA A 112 10.03 7.29 -8.55
C ALA A 112 10.96 6.34 -7.75
N ARG A 113 12.28 6.46 -7.96
CA ARG A 113 13.27 5.68 -7.21
C ARG A 113 13.29 6.04 -5.71
N ALA A 114 13.10 7.31 -5.37
CA ALA A 114 13.01 7.75 -3.99
C ALA A 114 11.75 7.19 -3.29
N ALA A 115 10.62 7.17 -3.98
CA ALA A 115 9.38 6.57 -3.49
C ALA A 115 9.52 5.05 -3.30
N GLU A 116 10.16 4.36 -4.24
CA GLU A 116 10.45 2.92 -4.15
C GLU A 116 11.36 2.61 -2.96
N LEU A 117 12.44 3.38 -2.78
CA LEU A 117 13.35 3.26 -1.64
C LEU A 117 12.62 3.48 -0.30
N ALA A 118 11.72 4.48 -0.24
CA ALA A 118 10.92 4.74 0.95
C ALA A 118 9.95 3.59 1.26
N ALA A 119 9.33 3.01 0.24
CA ALA A 119 8.45 1.85 0.38
C ALA A 119 9.23 0.62 0.88
N LEU A 120 10.41 0.34 0.31
CA LEU A 120 11.28 -0.75 0.75
C LEU A 120 11.75 -0.56 2.19
N ARG A 121 12.15 0.66 2.59
CA ARG A 121 12.53 0.97 3.97
C ARG A 121 11.38 0.75 4.95
N ARG A 122 10.15 1.11 4.56
CA ARG A 122 8.96 0.85 5.38
C ARG A 122 8.72 -0.65 5.53
N HIS A 123 8.74 -1.39 4.43
CA HIS A 123 8.53 -2.84 4.44
C HIS A 123 9.58 -3.56 5.30
N LEU A 124 10.84 -3.12 5.23
CA LEU A 124 11.92 -3.69 6.02
C LEU A 124 11.75 -3.42 7.52
N ARG A 125 11.23 -2.24 7.90
CA ARG A 125 10.89 -1.94 9.31
C ARG A 125 9.74 -2.82 9.80
N GLU A 126 8.67 -2.95 9.01
CA GLU A 126 7.52 -3.82 9.33
C GLU A 126 7.97 -5.29 9.50
N GLN A 127 8.83 -5.79 8.60
CA GLN A 127 9.38 -7.13 8.71
C GLN A 127 10.24 -7.31 9.95
N ARG A 128 11.07 -6.32 10.33
CA ARG A 128 11.87 -6.39 11.56
C ARG A 128 10.98 -6.48 12.80
N THR A 129 9.96 -5.63 12.90
CA THR A 129 9.02 -5.65 14.04
C THR A 129 8.26 -6.98 14.13
N GLU A 130 7.83 -7.54 13.01
CA GLU A 130 7.15 -8.84 13.00
C GLU A 130 8.11 -9.98 13.36
N ASN A 131 9.38 -9.92 12.92
CA ASN A 131 10.39 -10.90 13.31
C ASN A 131 10.68 -10.86 14.81
N GLU A 132 10.80 -9.68 15.40
CA GLU A 132 10.98 -9.51 16.84
C GLU A 132 9.80 -10.09 17.61
N ARG A 133 8.56 -9.83 17.17
CA ARG A 133 7.35 -10.41 17.75
C ARG A 133 7.37 -11.94 17.70
N ARG A 134 7.72 -12.51 16.55
CA ARG A 134 7.84 -13.98 16.37
C ARG A 134 8.95 -14.59 17.21
N ARG A 135 10.08 -13.91 17.37
CA ARG A 135 11.18 -14.35 18.25
C ARG A 135 10.72 -14.39 19.71
N GLY A 136 9.98 -13.38 20.17
CA GLY A 136 9.38 -13.36 21.50
C GLY A 136 8.40 -14.52 21.71
N ALA A 137 7.48 -14.73 20.77
CA ALA A 137 6.54 -15.85 20.83
C ALA A 137 7.24 -17.22 20.84
N ASN A 138 8.27 -17.42 20.02
CA ASN A 138 9.06 -18.64 20.00
C ASN A 138 9.83 -18.87 21.31
N ALA A 139 10.38 -17.81 21.91
CA ALA A 139 11.06 -17.91 23.20
C ALA A 139 10.09 -18.36 24.31
N ALA A 140 8.88 -17.78 24.34
CA ALA A 140 7.84 -18.17 25.28
C ALA A 140 7.41 -19.63 25.09
N ALA A 141 7.13 -20.05 23.85
CA ALA A 141 6.75 -21.43 23.54
C ALA A 141 7.85 -22.44 23.92
N ARG A 142 9.14 -22.09 23.70
CA ARG A 142 10.26 -22.94 24.12
C ARG A 142 10.35 -23.08 25.64
N ALA A 143 10.13 -21.99 26.38
CA ALA A 143 10.11 -22.03 27.84
C ALA A 143 8.97 -22.92 28.37
N GLU A 144 7.79 -22.83 27.76
CA GLU A 144 6.65 -23.67 28.11
C GLU A 144 6.91 -25.16 27.83
N LEU A 145 7.48 -25.49 26.66
CA LEU A 145 7.88 -26.86 26.32
C LEU A 145 8.93 -27.41 27.29
N GLN A 146 9.91 -26.59 27.67
CA GLN A 146 10.93 -26.97 28.64
C GLN A 146 10.30 -27.28 30.00
N ALA A 147 9.40 -26.42 30.50
CA ALA A 147 8.71 -26.62 31.77
C ALA A 147 7.81 -27.88 31.76
N LEU A 148 7.11 -28.14 30.65
CA LEU A 148 6.31 -29.35 30.48
C LEU A 148 7.19 -30.61 30.46
N ARG A 149 8.34 -30.55 29.79
CA ARG A 149 9.31 -31.65 29.77
C ARG A 149 9.85 -31.95 31.16
N GLU A 150 10.22 -30.94 31.93
CA GLU A 150 10.70 -31.09 33.31
C GLU A 150 9.62 -31.71 34.21
N ARG A 151 8.36 -31.28 34.08
CA ARG A 151 7.23 -31.89 34.78
C ARG A 151 7.03 -33.36 34.41
N LEU A 152 7.09 -33.70 33.13
CA LEU A 152 6.99 -35.07 32.64
C LEU A 152 8.15 -35.94 33.16
N GLN A 153 9.38 -35.42 33.19
CA GLN A 153 10.52 -36.14 33.75
C GLN A 153 10.35 -36.38 35.25
N ALA A 154 9.90 -35.37 35.99
CA ALA A 154 9.64 -35.51 37.42
C ALA A 154 8.53 -36.53 37.72
N SER A 155 7.42 -36.51 36.98
CA SER A 155 6.34 -37.49 37.16
C SER A 155 6.77 -38.90 36.76
N THR A 156 7.53 -39.04 35.67
CA THR A 156 8.06 -40.34 35.24
C THR A 156 9.02 -40.92 36.28
N ALA A 157 9.95 -40.10 36.81
CA ALA A 157 10.88 -40.53 37.85
C ALA A 157 10.16 -40.97 39.13
N ALA A 158 9.12 -40.23 39.54
CA ALA A 158 8.29 -40.57 40.69
C ALA A 158 7.55 -41.91 40.51
N LEU A 159 7.12 -42.23 39.28
CA LEU A 159 6.44 -43.49 38.97
C LEU A 159 7.40 -44.68 38.77
N SER A 160 8.64 -44.45 38.34
CA SER A 160 9.64 -45.51 38.15
C SER A 160 10.37 -45.93 39.43
N LEU A 161 10.48 -45.02 40.40
CA LEU A 161 11.16 -45.24 41.69
C LEU A 161 10.60 -46.42 42.52
N PRO A 162 9.28 -46.62 42.64
CA PRO A 162 8.70 -47.74 43.38
C PRO A 162 8.94 -49.09 42.70
N ILE A 163 8.94 -49.12 41.36
CA ILE A 163 9.10 -50.34 40.55
C ILE A 163 10.54 -50.86 40.67
N LEU A 164 11.53 -49.96 40.57
CA LEU A 164 12.94 -50.30 40.72
C LEU A 164 13.33 -50.74 42.15
N ARG A 165 12.52 -50.40 43.17
CA ARG A 165 12.73 -50.83 44.56
C ARG A 165 12.14 -52.21 44.89
N GLN A 166 11.31 -52.78 44.01
CA GLN A 166 10.76 -54.13 44.22
C GLN A 166 11.59 -55.22 43.51
N GLU A 167 12.54 -54.84 42.65
CA GLU A 167 13.38 -55.78 41.89
C GLU A 167 14.82 -55.93 42.45
N GLY A 168 15.17 -55.21 43.52
CA GLY A 168 16.46 -55.34 44.24
C GLY A 168 16.26 -55.76 45.68
#